data_AF-A0A2E5XNR9-F1
#
_entry.id   AF-A0A2E5XNR9-F1
#
_cell.length_a   1.000
_cell.length_b   1.000
_cell.length_c   1.000
_cell.angle_alpha   90.00
_cell.angle_beta   90.00
_cell.angle_gamma   90.00
#
_symmetry.space_group_name_H-M   'P 1'
#
loop_
_entity.id
_entity.type
_entity.pdbx_description
1 polymer ?
#
loop_
_entity_poly.entity_id
_entity_poly.type
_entity_poly.pdbx_seq_one_letter_code
_entity_poly.pdbx_strand_id
1 'polypeptide(L)' 'MQELCERCFDNREEGQRLVRELQIEWSDAWKRMEVEESLKQGLDRRALRLIRANDSEWSEWLDNERFWMPGWKGEGP' A
#
# COMPACT_ATOMS: atom_id res chain seq x y z
N MET A 1 -6.66 0.76 2.40
CA MET A 1 -5.72 0.36 1.32
C MET A 1 -5.84 -1.12 0.99
N GLN A 2 -5.76 -2.03 1.97
CA GLN A 2 -5.92 -3.47 1.77
C GLN A 2 -7.19 -3.83 0.98
N GLU A 3 -8.36 -3.47 1.50
CA GLU A 3 -9.66 -3.73 0.84
C GLU A 3 -9.73 -3.19 -0.59
N LEU A 4 -9.08 -2.05 -0.86
CA LEU A 4 -9.04 -1.46 -2.20
C LEU A 4 -8.23 -2.34 -3.16
N CYS A 5 -7.09 -2.87 -2.70
CA CYS A 5 -6.24 -3.72 -3.52
C CYS A 5 -6.88 -5.11 -3.72
N GLU A 6 -7.53 -5.66 -2.70
CA GLU A 6 -8.29 -6.93 -2.77
C GLU A 6 -9.43 -6.86 -3.79
N ARG A 7 -10.13 -5.71 -3.88
CA ARG A 7 -11.15 -5.48 -4.92
C ARG A 7 -10.60 -5.41 -6.34
N CYS A 8 -9.29 -5.25 -6.49
CA CYS A 8 -8.57 -5.19 -7.76
C CYS A 8 -7.60 -6.38 -7.89
N PHE A 9 -7.88 -7.52 -7.26
CA PHE A 9 -7.00 -8.69 -7.31
C PHE A 9 -6.74 -9.16 -8.76
N ASP A 10 -7.75 -9.08 -9.61
CA ASP A 10 -7.73 -9.47 -11.03
C ASP A 10 -7.32 -8.33 -11.97
N ASN A 11 -7.19 -7.11 -11.45
CA ASN A 11 -6.83 -5.92 -12.21
C ASN A 11 -5.75 -5.11 -11.47
N ARG A 12 -4.52 -5.62 -11.51
CA ARG A 12 -3.35 -4.97 -10.90
C ARG A 12 -3.19 -3.52 -11.37
N GLU A 13 -3.35 -3.23 -12.66
CA GLU A 13 -3.10 -1.89 -13.20
C GLU A 13 -4.04 -0.86 -12.57
N GLU A 14 -5.32 -1.20 -12.43
CA GLU A 14 -6.30 -0.37 -11.74
C GLU A 14 -6.01 -0.27 -10.23
N GLY A 15 -5.66 -1.38 -9.59
CA GLY A 15 -5.23 -1.40 -8.20
C GLY A 15 -4.05 -0.46 -7.95
N GLN A 16 -3.03 -0.49 -8.82
CA GLN A 16 -1.87 0.39 -8.74
C GLN A 16 -2.22 1.85 -9.02
N ARG A 17 -3.18 2.14 -9.91
CA ARG A 17 -3.68 3.50 -10.15
C ARG A 17 -4.32 4.05 -8.87
N LEU A 18 -5.20 3.28 -8.24
CA LEU A 18 -5.89 3.66 -7.01
C LEU A 18 -4.93 3.82 -5.83
N VAL A 19 -3.90 2.98 -5.71
CA VAL A 19 -2.86 3.14 -4.68
C VAL A 19 -2.09 4.46 -4.85
N ARG A 20 -1.81 4.89 -6.09
CA ARG A 20 -1.20 6.21 -6.36
C ARG A 20 -2.12 7.36 -6.00
N GLU A 21 -3.43 7.21 -6.17
CA GLU A 21 -4.41 8.24 -5.77
C GLU A 21 -4.50 8.36 -4.25
N LEU A 22 -4.61 7.23 -3.55
CA LEU A 22 -4.57 7.23 -2.10
C LEU A 22 -3.26 7.84 -1.56
N GLN A 23 -2.12 7.60 -2.24
CA GLN A 23 -0.83 8.22 -1.90
C GLN A 23 -0.89 9.74 -1.80
N ILE A 24 -1.66 10.38 -2.67
CA ILE A 24 -1.87 11.82 -2.66
C ILE A 24 -2.73 12.20 -1.45
N GLU A 25 -3.84 11.48 -1.21
CA GLU A 25 -4.78 11.77 -0.13
C GLU A 25 -4.12 11.71 1.26
N TRP A 26 -3.41 10.62 1.58
CA TRP A 26 -2.77 10.51 2.90
C TRP A 26 -1.55 11.43 3.03
N SER A 27 -0.90 11.79 1.91
CA SER A 27 0.18 12.78 1.94
C SER A 27 -0.35 14.16 2.27
N ASP A 28 -1.53 14.53 1.75
CA ASP A 28 -2.17 15.79 2.07
C ASP A 28 -2.75 15.80 3.49
N ALA A 29 -3.32 14.68 3.95
CA ALA A 29 -3.75 14.52 5.34
C ALA A 29 -2.57 14.65 6.32
N TRP A 30 -1.41 14.08 6.00
CA TRP A 30 -0.19 14.26 6.79
C TRP A 30 0.30 15.71 6.82
N LYS A 31 0.26 16.45 5.69
CA LYS A 31 0.58 17.89 5.68
C LYS A 31 -0.36 18.71 6.57
N ARG A 32 -1.61 18.24 6.73
CA ARG A 32 -2.61 18.81 7.64
C ARG A 32 -2.47 18.34 9.10
N MET A 33 -1.47 17.49 9.40
CA MET A 33 -1.28 16.85 10.72
C MET A 33 -2.46 15.96 11.15
N GLU A 34 -3.26 15.47 10.20
CA GLU A 34 -4.38 14.55 10.44
C GLU A 34 -3.93 13.08 10.52
N VAL A 35 -2.71 12.81 10.02
CA VAL A 35 -2.08 11.49 9.99
C VAL A 35 -0.68 11.61 10.59
N GLU A 36 -0.37 10.73 11.54
CA GLU A 36 0.95 10.63 12.15
C GLU A 36 2.03 10.25 11.13
N GLU A 37 3.25 10.78 11.28
CA GLU A 37 4.35 10.49 10.37
C GLU A 37 4.65 8.97 10.28
N SER A 38 4.61 8.28 11.43
CA SER A 38 4.85 6.84 11.49
C SER A 38 3.83 6.01 10.69
N LEU A 39 2.57 6.44 10.67
CA LEU A 39 1.50 5.84 9.88
C LEU A 39 1.73 6.10 8.39
N LYS A 40 2.04 7.35 8.02
CA LYS A 40 2.37 7.72 6.62
C LYS A 40 3.53 6.88 6.10
N GLN A 41 4.63 6.78 6.84
CA GLN A 41 5.80 5.99 6.42
C GLN A 41 5.45 4.51 6.21
N GLY A 42 4.54 3.95 7.02
CA GLY A 42 4.04 2.59 6.84
C GLY A 42 3.19 2.42 5.58
N LEU A 43 2.34 3.41 5.26
CA LEU A 43 1.55 3.43 4.03
C LEU A 43 2.45 3.57 2.80
N ASP A 44 3.41 4.48 2.82
CA ASP A 44 4.34 4.72 1.70
C ASP A 44 5.17 3.47 1.36
N ARG A 45 5.68 2.74 2.37
CA ARG A 45 6.44 1.50 2.14
C ARG A 45 5.60 0.44 1.42
N ARG A 46 4.38 0.22 1.88
CA ARG A 46 3.47 -0.76 1.28
C ARG A 46 3.04 -0.34 -0.12
N ALA A 47 2.70 0.94 -0.30
CA ALA A 47 2.33 1.49 -1.60
C ALA A 47 3.48 1.35 -2.62
N LEU A 48 4.72 1.61 -2.21
CA LEU A 48 5.89 1.41 -3.07
C LEU A 48 6.02 -0.04 -3.56
N ARG A 49 5.79 -1.02 -2.67
CA ARG A 49 5.86 -2.44 -3.03
C ARG A 49 4.73 -2.82 -4.00
N LEU A 50 3.51 -2.40 -3.71
CA LEU A 50 2.32 -2.67 -4.53
C LEU A 50 2.41 -2.03 -5.93
N ILE A 51 2.88 -0.79 -6.03
CA ILE A 51 3.05 -0.06 -7.30
C ILE A 51 4.12 -0.72 -8.19
N ARG A 52 5.15 -1.33 -7.59
CA ARG A 52 6.24 -1.99 -8.33
C ARG A 52 5.99 -3.45 -8.66
N ALA A 53 4.98 -4.06 -8.02
CA ALA A 53 4.67 -5.46 -8.21
C ALA A 53 4.30 -5.75 -9.68
N ASN A 54 4.76 -6.88 -10.19
CA ASN A 54 4.16 -7.51 -11.36
C ASN A 54 2.88 -8.30 -10.97
N ASP A 55 2.23 -8.97 -11.93
CA ASP A 55 0.98 -9.70 -11.70
C ASP A 55 1.09 -10.81 -10.62
N SER A 56 2.21 -11.55 -10.60
CA SER A 56 2.45 -12.60 -9.60
C SER A 56 2.69 -11.99 -8.22
N GLU A 57 3.62 -11.03 -8.15
CA GLU A 57 3.94 -10.35 -6.91
C GLU A 57 2.73 -9.62 -6.32
N TRP A 58 1.86 -9.06 -7.17
CA TRP A 58 0.64 -8.38 -6.73
C TRP A 58 -0.22 -9.33 -5.91
N SER A 59 -0.56 -10.49 -6.49
CA SER A 59 -1.32 -11.54 -5.80
C SER A 59 -0.64 -12.00 -4.52
N GLU A 60 0.67 -12.26 -4.56
CA GLU A 60 1.45 -12.66 -3.38
C GLU A 60 1.41 -11.64 -2.24
N TRP A 61 1.45 -10.33 -2.55
CA TRP A 61 1.34 -9.28 -1.53
C TRP A 61 -0.06 -9.16 -0.96
N LEU A 62 -1.10 -9.37 -1.78
CA LEU A 62 -2.49 -9.36 -1.30
C LEU A 62 -2.73 -10.49 -0.29
N ASP A 63 -2.21 -11.69 -0.58
CA ASP A 63 -2.37 -12.87 0.27
C ASP A 63 -1.45 -12.87 1.52
N ASN A 64 -0.53 -11.91 1.63
CA ASN A 64 0.42 -11.84 2.74
C ASN A 64 -0.17 -11.10 3.94
N GLU A 65 -0.76 -11.80 4.91
CA GLU A 65 -1.31 -11.18 6.13
C GLU A 65 -0.28 -10.33 6.89
N ARG A 66 0.98 -10.78 6.97
CA ARG A 66 2.06 -10.06 7.67
C ARG A 66 2.39 -8.72 6.99
N PHE A 67 2.22 -8.61 5.68
CA PHE A 67 2.38 -7.36 4.94
C PHE A 67 1.41 -6.28 5.42
N TRP A 68 0.18 -6.68 5.76
CA TRP A 68 -0.88 -5.77 6.21
C TRP A 68 -0.82 -5.42 7.70
N MET A 69 -0.15 -6.25 8.51
CA MET A 69 -0.01 -5.99 9.95
C MET A 69 0.70 -4.66 10.27
N PRO A 70 0.30 -3.95 11.34
CA PRO A 70 1.03 -2.79 11.85
C PRO A 70 2.49 -3.13 12.14
N GLY A 71 3.38 -2.16 11.91
CA GLY A 71 4.81 -2.35 12.17
C GLY A 71 5.55 -3.18 11.11
N TRP A 72 4.93 -3.56 9.99
CA TRP A 72 5.65 -4.12 8.84
C TRP A 72 6.73 -3.15 8.34
N LYS A 73 7.98 -3.64 8.25
CA LYS A 73 9.17 -2.84 7.90
C LYS A 73 9.78 -3.24 6.54
N GLY A 74 9.10 -4.07 5.77
CA GLY A 74 9.70 -4.77 4.62
C GLY A 74 9.94 -6.24 4.94
N GLU A 75 10.33 -6.99 3.92
CA GLU A 75 11.11 -8.20 4.17
C GLU A 75 12.40 -7.75 4.85
N GLY A 76 12.74 -8.37 5.98
CA GLY A 76 14.06 -8.16 6.59
C GLY A 76 15.17 -8.58 5.63
N PRO A 77 16.44 -8.34 5.98
CA PRO A 77 17.58 -8.85 5.20
C PRO A 77 17.50 -10.37 4.99
#